data_AF-A0A0K1QQG7-F1
#
_entry.id   AF-A0A0K1QQG7-F1
#
_cell.length_a   1.000
_cell.length_b   1.000
_cell.length_c   1.000
_cell.angle_alpha   90.00
_cell.angle_beta   90.00
_cell.angle_gamma   90.00
#
_symmetry.space_group_name_H-M   'P 1'
#
loop_
_entity.id
_entity.type
_entity.pdbx_description
1 polymer ?
#
loop_
_entity_poly.entity_id
_entity_poly.type
_entity_poly.pdbx_seq_one_letter_code
_entity_poly.pdbx_strand_id
1 'polypeptide(L)'
;MAHAIGGEQARRLMLINYPLIRTREGLSFTARDVQGRMVNWPRNNPGVAADWEKGMSFFDQEVSALAAFDETEAFHAIQFAIMGMGGRYTNLEIGFAERVAAAAVLGLRALRDGEADFVPVDREDN
;
A
#
# COMPACT_ATOMS: atom_id res chain seq x y z
N MET A 1 0.69 24.47 27.08
CA MET A 1 -0.35 23.59 26.51
C MET A 1 -0.45 23.83 25.01
N ALA A 2 0.45 23.25 24.21
CA ALA A 2 0.52 23.51 22.76
C ALA A 2 1.05 22.30 21.98
N HIS A 3 0.39 21.13 22.08
CA HIS A 3 0.79 19.91 21.36
C HIS A 3 -0.34 19.16 20.66
N ALA A 4 -1.55 19.71 20.55
CA ALA A 4 -2.69 18.98 19.96
C ALA A 4 -3.07 19.40 18.52
N ILE A 5 -2.46 20.44 17.96
CA ILE A 5 -2.95 21.06 16.70
C ILE A 5 -2.31 20.46 15.43
N GLY A 6 -1.11 19.86 15.53
CA GLY A 6 -0.39 19.33 14.37
C GLY A 6 -1.02 18.07 13.75
N GLY A 7 -1.54 17.15 14.57
CA GLY A 7 -2.12 15.90 14.09
C GLY A 7 -3.45 16.06 13.35
N GLU A 8 -4.29 17.01 13.80
CA GLU A 8 -5.60 17.27 13.21
C GLU A 8 -5.48 17.98 11.84
N GLN A 9 -4.52 18.90 11.70
CA GLN A 9 -4.23 19.59 10.43
C GLN A 9 -3.57 18.67 9.41
N ALA A 10 -2.67 17.78 9.83
CA ALA A 10 -2.09 16.76 8.95
C ALA A 10 -3.17 15.79 8.43
N ARG A 11 -4.06 15.31 9.31
CA ARG A 11 -5.22 14.48 8.92
C ARG A 11 -6.16 15.22 7.97
N ARG A 12 -6.43 16.51 8.20
CA ARG A 12 -7.24 17.34 7.29
C ARG A 12 -6.58 17.56 5.94
N LEU A 13 -5.27 17.76 5.88
CA LEU A 13 -4.54 17.94 4.62
C LEU A 13 -4.51 16.64 3.80
N MET A 14 -4.37 15.47 4.45
CA MET A 14 -4.47 14.17 3.77
C MET A 14 -5.87 13.90 3.21
N LEU A 15 -6.93 14.32 3.91
CA LEU A 15 -8.32 14.17 3.48
C LEU A 15 -8.72 15.04 2.27
N ILE A 16 -7.96 16.10 1.96
CA ILE A 16 -8.33 17.08 0.92
C ILE A 16 -7.77 16.71 -0.47
N ASN A 17 -6.71 15.91 -0.56
CA ASN A 17 -6.02 15.69 -1.84
C ASN A 17 -6.15 14.28 -2.44
N TYR A 18 -6.70 13.31 -1.72
CA TYR A 18 -6.94 11.97 -2.27
C TYR A 18 -8.42 11.62 -2.17
N PRO A 19 -9.00 10.98 -3.22
CA PRO A 19 -10.33 10.39 -3.08
C PRO A 19 -10.30 9.49 -1.84
N LEU A 20 -11.36 9.56 -1.04
CA LEU A 20 -11.42 8.82 0.21
C LEU A 20 -11.48 7.32 -0.10
N ILE A 21 -10.32 6.65 -0.07
CA ILE A 21 -10.20 5.21 -0.32
C ILE A 21 -10.69 4.47 0.93
N ARG A 22 -11.86 3.83 0.81
CA ARG A 22 -12.48 3.08 1.92
C ARG A 22 -12.52 1.58 1.70
N THR A 23 -12.40 1.16 0.46
CA THR A 23 -12.39 -0.24 0.05
C THR A 23 -11.36 -0.40 -1.05
N ARG A 24 -11.00 -1.65 -1.32
CA ARG A 24 -10.12 -2.02 -2.43
C ARG A 24 -10.53 -1.45 -3.80
N GLU A 25 -11.83 -1.19 -4.04
CA GLU A 25 -12.31 -0.62 -5.30
C GLU A 25 -11.84 0.83 -5.53
N GLY A 26 -11.35 1.51 -4.48
CA GLY A 26 -10.70 2.82 -4.60
C GLY A 26 -9.24 2.75 -5.05
N LEU A 27 -8.64 1.56 -5.12
CA LEU A 27 -7.23 1.38 -5.49
C LEU A 27 -7.05 1.29 -7.00
N SER A 28 -6.09 2.01 -7.57
CA SER A 28 -5.82 2.02 -9.00
C SER A 28 -5.14 0.75 -9.50
N PHE A 29 -4.50 -0.03 -8.62
CA PHE A 29 -3.68 -1.18 -8.98
C PHE A 29 -4.28 -2.54 -8.56
N THR A 30 -5.33 -2.55 -7.73
CA THR A 30 -6.00 -3.81 -7.34
C THR A 30 -7.52 -3.78 -7.37
N ALA A 31 -8.17 -2.71 -7.84
CA ALA A 31 -9.62 -2.68 -8.01
C ALA A 31 -10.13 -3.67 -9.06
N ARG A 32 -11.45 -3.86 -9.10
CA ARG A 32 -12.09 -4.56 -10.20
C ARG A 32 -12.10 -3.71 -11.46
N ASP A 33 -11.94 -4.36 -12.61
CA ASP A 33 -12.22 -3.69 -13.88
C ASP A 33 -13.72 -3.50 -14.14
N VAL A 34 -14.07 -2.84 -15.24
CA VAL A 34 -15.46 -2.62 -15.68
C VAL A 34 -16.26 -3.91 -15.90
N GLN A 35 -15.60 -5.07 -15.95
CA GLN A 35 -16.21 -6.40 -16.07
C GLN A 35 -16.30 -7.12 -14.71
N GLY A 36 -15.92 -6.47 -13.61
CA GLY A 36 -15.97 -7.01 -12.26
C GLY A 36 -14.81 -7.95 -11.90
N ARG A 37 -13.79 -8.07 -12.76
CA ARG A 37 -12.65 -8.98 -12.52
C ARG A 37 -11.64 -8.29 -11.61
N MET A 38 -11.12 -9.01 -10.62
CA MET A 38 -9.99 -8.51 -9.83
C MET A 38 -8.78 -8.36 -10.76
N VAL A 39 -8.28 -7.14 -10.90
CA VAL A 39 -7.06 -6.87 -11.63
C VAL A 39 -5.93 -6.75 -10.62
N ASN A 40 -4.74 -7.25 -10.98
CA ASN A 40 -3.52 -6.97 -10.25
C ASN A 40 -2.57 -6.21 -11.16
N TRP A 41 -2.19 -5.00 -10.73
CA TRP A 41 -1.44 -4.01 -11.50
C TRP A 41 -2.15 -3.57 -12.78
N PRO A 42 -1.95 -2.33 -13.25
CA PRO A 42 -2.49 -1.90 -14.54
C PRO A 42 -2.05 -2.86 -15.66
N ARG A 43 -3.01 -3.42 -16.40
CA ARG A 43 -2.71 -4.24 -17.59
C ARG A 43 -1.95 -3.38 -18.61
N ASN A 44 -0.94 -3.97 -19.26
CA ASN A 44 -0.04 -3.31 -20.21
C ASN A 44 0.87 -2.24 -19.59
N ASN A 45 1.40 -2.50 -18.40
CA ASN A 45 2.54 -1.75 -17.90
C ASN A 45 3.82 -2.23 -18.62
N PRO A 46 4.49 -1.40 -19.45
CA PRO A 46 5.74 -1.78 -20.11
C PRO A 46 6.91 -1.96 -19.14
N GLY A 47 6.74 -1.56 -17.86
CA GLY A 47 7.77 -1.65 -16.83
C GLY A 47 8.90 -0.66 -17.07
N VAL A 48 8.57 0.57 -17.51
CA VAL A 48 9.60 1.59 -17.72
C VAL A 48 10.10 2.12 -16.38
N ALA A 49 11.32 2.66 -16.34
CA ALA A 49 11.91 3.15 -15.09
C ALA A 49 11.03 4.18 -14.35
N ALA A 50 10.25 4.98 -15.09
CA ALA A 50 9.30 5.94 -14.51
C ALA A 50 8.13 5.28 -13.73
N ASP A 51 7.83 4.00 -13.98
CA ASP A 51 6.80 3.26 -13.22
C ASP A 51 7.29 2.88 -11.82
N TRP A 52 8.59 3.02 -11.53
CA TRP A 52 9.13 2.77 -10.19
C TRP A 52 8.47 3.66 -9.13
N GLU A 53 8.52 4.98 -9.35
CA GLU A 53 7.90 5.96 -8.45
C GLU A 53 6.38 5.76 -8.35
N LYS A 54 5.76 5.35 -9.46
CA LYS A 54 4.33 5.01 -9.48
C LYS A 54 4.03 3.81 -8.59
N GLY A 55 4.85 2.76 -8.65
CA GLY A 55 4.74 1.59 -7.78
C GLY A 55 4.86 1.95 -6.30
N MET A 56 5.82 2.82 -5.95
CA MET A 56 5.94 3.36 -4.59
C MET A 56 4.67 4.12 -4.17
N SER A 57 4.16 4.99 -5.04
CA SER A 57 2.97 5.81 -4.75
C SER A 57 1.70 4.98 -4.47
N PHE A 58 1.54 3.82 -5.11
CA PHE A 58 0.43 2.90 -4.80
C PHE A 58 0.45 2.46 -3.33
N PHE A 59 1.64 2.24 -2.77
CA PHE A 59 1.76 1.87 -1.36
C PHE A 59 1.62 3.10 -0.45
N ASP A 60 2.43 4.14 -0.70
CA ASP A 60 2.58 5.29 0.18
C ASP A 60 1.31 6.14 0.27
N GLN A 61 0.52 6.19 -0.80
CA GLN A 61 -0.68 7.02 -0.89
C GLN A 61 -1.93 6.16 -0.78
N GLU A 62 -2.10 5.18 -1.67
CA GLU A 62 -3.37 4.46 -1.78
C GLU A 62 -3.55 3.42 -0.66
N VAL A 63 -2.58 2.52 -0.49
CA VAL A 63 -2.63 1.49 0.56
C VAL A 63 -2.56 2.13 1.96
N SER A 64 -1.74 3.16 2.15
CA SER A 64 -1.68 3.92 3.40
C SER A 64 -3.02 4.56 3.75
N ALA A 65 -3.68 5.21 2.78
CA ALA A 65 -5.01 5.78 2.98
C ALA A 65 -6.07 4.72 3.29
N LEU A 66 -6.05 3.58 2.57
CA LEU A 66 -6.94 2.46 2.86
C LEU A 66 -6.69 1.90 4.27
N ALA A 67 -5.43 1.70 4.66
CA ALA A 67 -5.06 1.17 5.97
C ALA A 67 -5.42 2.13 7.12
N ALA A 68 -5.51 3.44 6.87
CA ALA A 68 -6.00 4.40 7.85
C ALA A 68 -7.51 4.28 8.11
N PHE A 69 -8.26 3.69 7.16
CA PHE A 69 -9.70 3.48 7.26
C PHE A 69 -10.05 2.04 7.66
N ASP A 70 -9.46 1.06 6.99
CA ASP A 70 -9.65 -0.38 7.20
C ASP A 70 -8.34 -1.13 6.93
N GLU A 71 -7.67 -1.51 8.01
CA GLU A 71 -6.43 -2.28 7.98
C GLU A 71 -6.59 -3.68 7.39
N THR A 72 -7.78 -4.28 7.49
CA THR A 72 -8.05 -5.63 6.95
C THR A 72 -8.20 -5.58 5.44
N GLU A 73 -8.87 -4.56 4.90
CA GLU A 73 -8.94 -4.32 3.45
C GLU A 73 -7.56 -4.02 2.87
N ALA A 74 -6.74 -3.21 3.55
CA ALA A 74 -5.36 -2.94 3.13
C ALA A 74 -4.50 -4.22 3.13
N PHE A 75 -4.64 -5.06 4.17
CA PHE A 75 -4.00 -6.36 4.25
C PHE A 75 -4.34 -7.24 3.04
N HIS A 76 -5.63 -7.38 2.70
CA HIS A 76 -6.07 -8.19 1.54
C HIS A 76 -5.56 -7.60 0.22
N ALA A 77 -5.50 -6.28 0.09
CA ALA A 77 -4.96 -5.63 -1.11
C ALA A 77 -3.47 -5.93 -1.30
N ILE A 78 -2.65 -5.83 -0.24
CA ILE A 78 -1.21 -6.13 -0.29
C ILE A 78 -0.99 -7.62 -0.58
N GLN A 79 -1.70 -8.51 0.11
CA GLN A 79 -1.59 -9.95 -0.08
C GLN A 79 -1.91 -10.32 -1.54
N PHE A 80 -3.01 -9.80 -2.08
CA PHE A 80 -3.39 -10.03 -3.47
C PHE A 80 -2.35 -9.48 -4.44
N ALA A 81 -1.82 -8.29 -4.17
CA ALA A 81 -0.80 -7.66 -5.00
C ALA A 81 0.46 -8.54 -5.14
N ILE A 82 0.94 -9.08 -4.02
CA ILE A 82 2.11 -9.97 -3.99
C ILE A 82 1.83 -11.28 -4.73
N MET A 83 0.71 -11.94 -4.41
CA MET A 83 0.36 -13.23 -5.01
C MET A 83 0.16 -13.16 -6.52
N GLY A 84 -0.37 -12.04 -7.04
CA GLY A 84 -0.62 -11.88 -8.46
C GLY A 84 0.61 -11.47 -9.29
N MET A 85 1.80 -11.25 -8.71
CA MET A 85 3.01 -10.91 -9.48
C MET A 85 3.55 -12.09 -10.31
N GLY A 86 3.38 -13.33 -9.84
CA GLY A 86 3.94 -14.53 -10.49
C GLY A 86 2.97 -15.32 -11.38
N GLY A 87 1.68 -14.96 -11.41
CA GLY A 87 0.63 -15.69 -12.12
C GLY A 87 0.29 -17.09 -11.56
N ARG A 88 1.22 -17.74 -10.85
CA ARG A 88 1.03 -18.98 -10.08
C ARG A 88 1.74 -18.84 -8.72
N TYR A 89 1.15 -19.41 -7.68
CA TYR A 89 1.70 -19.43 -6.32
C TYR A 89 1.40 -20.79 -5.66
N THR A 90 2.24 -21.21 -4.72
CA THR A 90 2.03 -22.41 -3.89
C THR A 90 1.62 -22.00 -2.48
N ASN A 91 1.34 -22.99 -1.61
CA ASN A 91 1.06 -22.73 -0.19
C ASN A 91 2.21 -22.01 0.53
N LEU A 92 3.45 -22.16 0.06
CA LEU A 92 4.61 -21.46 0.62
C LEU A 92 4.53 -19.95 0.35
N GLU A 93 4.28 -19.55 -0.90
CA GLU A 93 4.17 -18.14 -1.27
C GLU A 93 2.92 -17.49 -0.67
N ILE A 94 1.80 -18.23 -0.51
CA ILE A 94 0.61 -17.73 0.17
C ILE A 94 0.93 -17.34 1.61
N GLY A 95 1.55 -18.26 2.38
CA GLY A 95 1.90 -18.00 3.77
C GLY A 95 2.94 -16.87 3.92
N PHE A 96 3.91 -16.80 3.01
CA PHE A 96 4.88 -15.70 2.98
C PHE A 96 4.20 -14.35 2.70
N ALA A 97 3.38 -14.26 1.66
CA ALA A 97 2.65 -13.04 1.30
C ALA A 97 1.73 -12.57 2.42
N GLU A 98 1.08 -13.50 3.13
CA GLU A 98 0.26 -13.20 4.30
C GLU A 98 1.06 -12.50 5.41
N ARG A 99 2.24 -13.04 5.75
CA ARG A 99 3.11 -12.44 6.78
C ARG A 99 3.69 -11.09 6.36
N VAL A 100 4.04 -10.93 5.08
CA VAL A 100 4.50 -9.63 4.55
C VAL A 100 3.37 -8.61 4.61
N ALA A 101 2.16 -8.96 4.19
CA ALA A 101 1.00 -8.06 4.26
C ALA A 101 0.70 -7.62 5.70
N ALA A 102 0.72 -8.56 6.66
CA ALA A 102 0.51 -8.25 8.07
C ALA A 102 1.60 -7.31 8.63
N ALA A 103 2.87 -7.55 8.29
CA ALA A 103 3.98 -6.69 8.70
C ALA A 103 3.90 -5.29 8.09
N ALA A 104 3.50 -5.19 6.82
CA ALA A 104 3.30 -3.92 6.13
C ALA A 104 2.18 -3.09 6.79
N VAL A 105 1.04 -3.71 7.10
CA VAL A 105 -0.06 -3.02 7.81
C VAL A 105 0.36 -2.57 9.21
N LEU A 106 1.12 -3.40 9.95
CA LEU A 106 1.69 -2.99 11.23
C LEU A 106 2.62 -1.79 11.08
N GLY A 107 3.48 -1.77 10.06
CA GLY A 107 4.35 -0.63 9.75
C GLY A 107 3.55 0.64 9.42
N LEU A 108 2.53 0.54 8.58
CA LEU A 108 1.64 1.67 8.28
C LEU A 108 0.94 2.23 9.53
N ARG A 109 0.54 1.36 10.46
CA ARG A 109 -0.01 1.78 11.75
C ARG A 109 1.03 2.53 12.58
N ALA A 110 2.21 1.95 12.72
CA ALA A 110 3.33 2.54 13.45
C ALA A 110 3.72 3.92 12.91
N LEU A 111 3.80 4.08 11.58
CA LEU A 111 4.08 5.36 10.93
C LEU A 111 2.99 6.41 11.22
N ARG A 112 1.72 6.02 11.22
CA ARG A 112 0.62 6.93 11.63
C ARG A 112 0.72 7.36 13.09
N ASP A 113 1.29 6.50 13.94
CA ASP A 113 1.55 6.77 15.35
C ASP A 113 2.86 7.56 15.58
N GLY A 114 3.61 7.86 14.52
CA GLY A 114 4.79 8.73 14.53
C GLY A 114 6.13 8.02 14.60
N GLU A 115 6.19 6.71 14.33
CA GLU A 115 7.46 6.01 14.15
C GLU A 115 8.22 6.52 12.93
N ALA A 116 9.55 6.40 12.98
CA ALA A 116 10.41 6.82 11.89
C ALA A 116 10.35 5.84 10.70
N ASP A 117 10.52 6.38 9.48
CA ASP A 117 10.64 5.57 8.28
C ASP A 117 11.86 4.64 8.34
N PHE A 118 11.70 3.42 7.81
CA PHE A 118 12.81 2.51 7.60
C PHE A 118 13.56 2.89 6.32
N VAL A 119 14.87 3.12 6.44
CA VAL A 119 15.77 3.36 5.31
C VAL A 119 16.76 2.21 5.22
N PRO A 120 16.75 1.42 4.14
CA PRO A 120 17.79 0.41 3.90
C PRO A 120 19.18 1.04 3.89
N VAL A 121 20.16 0.36 4.48
CA VAL A 121 21.56 0.78 4.38
C VAL A 121 22.12 0.20 3.10
N ASP A 122 22.52 1.06 2.17
CA ASP A 122 23.33 0.65 1.02
C ASP A 122 24.68 0.17 1.55
N ARG A 123 24.96 -1.13 1.44
CA ARG A 123 26.32 -1.62 1.59
C ARG A 123 27.04 -1.26 0.29
N GLU A 124 27.96 -0.31 0.37
CA GLU A 124 28.97 -0.15 -0.67
C GLU A 124 29.76 -1.47 -0.73
N ASP A 125 29.62 -2.19 -1.83
CA ASP A 125 30.46 -3.34 -2.14
C ASP A 125 31.91 -2.83 -2.25
N ASN A 126 32.76 -3.24 -1.30
CA ASN A 126 34.18 -2.91 -1.25
C ASN A 126 35.01 -4.02 -1.91
#